data_AF-A0A4Q6FPL1-F1
#
_entry.id   AF-A0A4Q6FPL1-F1
#
_cell.length_a   1.000
_cell.length_b   1.000
_cell.length_c   1.000
_cell.angle_alpha   90.00
_cell.angle_beta   90.00
_cell.angle_gamma   90.00
#
_symmetry.space_group_name_H-M   'P 1'
#
loop_
_entity.id
_entity.type
_entity.pdbx_description
1 polymer ?
#
loop_
_entity_poly.entity_id
_entity_poly.type
_entity_poly.pdbx_seq_one_letter_code
_entity_poly.pdbx_strand_id
1 'polypeptide(L)'
;MNFYILVSFLLGVVAVFQPMLNRTILDTRGLTFAAWLNSLVLFTIATLIMGFVHFKSERFPDYMRPKFEGFWEWWFVLPGIFGFLLVFLLPLSMRSLGAFVSIVLLLVGQLFTSFIYDAVVAGKPITTARVAGLVLTLIGAYLSFRPAEN
;
A
#
# COMPACT_ATOMS: atom_id res chain seq x y z
N MET A 1 23.57 -2.02 5.26
CA MET A 1 22.09 -2.10 5.39
C MET A 1 21.53 -2.66 4.08
N ASN A 2 20.64 -3.65 4.14
CA ASN A 2 20.10 -4.30 2.94
C ASN A 2 19.31 -3.26 2.11
N PHE A 3 19.58 -3.16 0.80
CA PHE A 3 18.90 -2.25 -0.12
C PHE A 3 17.37 -2.32 0.01
N TYR A 4 16.82 -3.53 0.20
CA TYR A 4 15.37 -3.73 0.37
C TYR A 4 14.80 -3.12 1.65
N ILE A 5 15.61 -2.99 2.73
CA ILE A 5 15.18 -2.28 3.95
C ILE A 5 14.99 -0.80 3.65
N LEU A 6 15.92 -0.20 2.90
CA LEU A 6 15.81 1.20 2.51
C LEU A 6 14.60 1.43 1.59
N VAL A 7 14.39 0.56 0.60
CA VAL A 7 13.22 0.64 -0.30
C VAL A 7 11.91 0.55 0.50
N SER A 8 11.76 -0.43 1.39
CA SER A 8 10.56 -0.57 2.22
C SER A 8 10.32 0.62 3.13
N PHE A 9 11.38 1.18 3.71
CA PHE A 9 11.27 2.39 4.52
C PHE A 9 10.79 3.60 3.70
N LEU A 10 11.37 3.82 2.52
CA LEU A 10 10.96 4.90 1.62
C LEU A 10 9.52 4.74 1.14
N LEU A 11 9.08 3.51 0.86
CA LEU A 11 7.67 3.23 0.54
C LEU A 11 6.75 3.57 1.71
N GLY A 12 7.18 3.33 2.96
CA GLY A 12 6.47 3.77 4.16
C GLY A 12 6.29 5.29 4.20
N VAL A 13 7.33 6.05 3.86
CA VAL A 13 7.25 7.52 3.77
C VAL A 13 6.23 7.95 2.71
N VAL A 14 6.30 7.37 1.51
CA VAL A 14 5.36 7.65 0.41
C VAL A 14 3.93 7.28 0.79
N ALA A 15 3.73 6.17 1.52
CA ALA A 15 2.43 5.71 1.97
C ALA A 15 1.73 6.67 2.95
N VAL A 16 2.47 7.60 3.56
CA VAL A 16 1.90 8.69 4.38
C VAL A 16 1.62 9.92 3.50
N PHE A 17 2.54 10.31 2.63
CA PHE A 17 2.37 11.48 1.76
C PHE A 17 1.21 11.34 0.77
N GLN A 18 1.07 10.18 0.13
CA GLN A 18 0.07 9.95 -0.89
C GLN A 18 -1.38 10.18 -0.39
N PRO A 19 -1.82 9.57 0.73
CA PRO A 19 -3.17 9.82 1.24
C PRO A 19 -3.35 11.23 1.80
N MET A 20 -2.29 11.89 2.31
CA MET A 20 -2.37 13.30 2.71
C MET A 20 -2.62 14.22 1.51
N LEU A 21 -1.92 14.04 0.40
CA LEU A 21 -2.17 14.78 -0.84
C LEU A 21 -3.58 14.50 -1.39
N ASN A 22 -4.01 13.23 -1.34
CA ASN A 22 -5.36 12.87 -1.74
C ASN A 22 -6.44 13.49 -0.84
N ARG A 23 -6.16 13.70 0.45
CA ARG A 23 -7.06 14.45 1.33
C ARG A 23 -7.19 15.90 0.87
N THR A 24 -6.10 16.55 0.48
CA THR A 24 -6.18 17.92 -0.09
C THR A 24 -7.01 17.95 -1.37
N ILE A 25 -6.87 16.97 -2.26
CA ILE A 25 -7.70 16.87 -3.47
C ILE A 25 -9.16 16.59 -3.09
N LEU A 26 -9.41 15.72 -2.11
CA LEU A 26 -10.76 15.46 -1.59
C LEU A 26 -11.42 16.73 -1.09
N ASP A 27 -10.72 17.51 -0.26
CA ASP A 27 -11.25 18.72 0.36
C ASP A 27 -11.50 19.85 -0.67
N THR A 28 -10.77 19.87 -1.79
CA THR A 28 -10.86 20.93 -2.82
C THR A 28 -11.65 20.55 -4.07
N ARG A 29 -11.69 19.27 -4.45
CA ARG A 29 -12.25 18.77 -5.72
C ARG A 29 -13.20 17.58 -5.54
N GLY A 30 -13.33 17.06 -4.32
CA GLY A 30 -14.19 15.92 -4.01
C GLY A 30 -13.49 14.57 -4.19
N LEU A 31 -14.05 13.58 -3.49
CA LEU A 31 -13.48 12.24 -3.39
C LEU A 31 -13.48 11.48 -4.73
N THR A 32 -14.56 11.59 -5.51
CA THR A 32 -14.69 10.92 -6.80
C THR A 32 -13.66 11.43 -7.81
N PHE A 33 -13.42 12.75 -7.83
CA PHE A 33 -12.39 13.36 -8.67
C PHE A 33 -10.99 12.89 -8.27
N ALA A 34 -10.69 12.84 -6.97
CA ALA A 34 -9.40 12.34 -6.47
C ALA A 34 -9.14 10.90 -6.94
N ALA A 35 -10.13 10.02 -6.82
CA ALA A 35 -10.01 8.62 -7.21
C ALA A 35 -9.89 8.43 -8.74
N TRP A 36 -10.65 9.20 -9.51
CA TRP A 36 -10.54 9.22 -10.98
C TRP A 36 -9.16 9.68 -11.43
N LEU A 37 -8.66 10.80 -10.90
CA LEU A 37 -7.35 11.35 -11.27
C LEU A 37 -6.20 10.40 -10.92
N ASN A 38 -6.22 9.82 -9.71
CA ASN A 38 -5.23 8.83 -9.30
C ASN A 38 -5.22 7.62 -10.24
N SER A 39 -6.41 7.10 -10.58
CA SER A 39 -6.55 5.96 -11.48
C SER A 39 -6.05 6.29 -12.89
N LEU A 40 -6.35 7.48 -13.41
CA LEU A 40 -5.90 7.94 -14.72
C LEU A 40 -4.38 8.08 -14.80
N VAL A 41 -3.77 8.71 -13.78
CA VAL A 41 -2.30 8.87 -13.72
C VAL A 41 -1.63 7.51 -13.61
N LEU A 42 -2.12 6.62 -12.73
CA LEU A 42 -1.58 5.27 -12.57
C LEU A 42 -1.68 4.47 -13.87
N PHE A 43 -2.85 4.48 -14.53
CA PHE A 43 -3.05 3.80 -15.81
C PHE A 43 -2.09 4.33 -16.88
N THR A 44 -1.94 5.65 -16.97
CA THR A 44 -1.04 6.28 -17.95
C THR A 44 0.41 5.86 -17.72
N ILE A 45 0.92 5.99 -16.48
CA ILE A 45 2.30 5.62 -16.15
C ILE A 45 2.53 4.12 -16.36
N ALA A 46 1.62 3.26 -15.90
CA ALA A 46 1.74 1.82 -16.05
C ALA A 46 1.74 1.41 -17.54
N THR A 47 0.91 2.04 -18.36
CA THR A 47 0.85 1.80 -19.82
C THR A 47 2.15 2.24 -20.50
N LEU A 48 2.70 3.40 -20.12
CA LEU A 48 3.98 3.87 -20.67
C LEU A 48 5.14 2.94 -20.30
N ILE A 49 5.21 2.48 -19.05
CA ILE A 49 6.23 1.51 -18.59
C ILE A 49 6.06 0.19 -19.34
N MET A 50 4.83 -0.34 -19.42
CA MET A 50 4.53 -1.57 -20.14
C MET A 50 4.95 -1.48 -21.61
N GLY A 51 4.58 -0.40 -22.30
CA GLY A 51 4.97 -0.16 -23.69
C GLY A 51 6.48 -0.06 -23.86
N PHE A 52 7.16 0.71 -23.00
CA PHE A 52 8.61 0.87 -23.04
C PHE A 52 9.35 -0.46 -22.86
N VAL A 53 8.93 -1.27 -21.86
CA VAL A 53 9.52 -2.59 -21.61
C VAL A 53 9.20 -3.56 -22.74
N HIS A 54 7.99 -3.51 -23.31
CA HIS A 54 7.60 -4.35 -24.45
C HIS A 54 8.49 -4.10 -25.67
N PHE A 55 8.72 -2.84 -26.06
CA PHE A 55 9.54 -2.49 -27.22
C PHE A 55 11.06 -2.66 -27.02
N LYS A 56 11.51 -2.83 -25.77
CA LYS A 56 12.94 -3.00 -25.41
C LYS A 56 13.16 -4.27 -24.57
N SER A 57 12.36 -5.31 -24.81
CA SER A 57 12.27 -6.50 -23.97
C SER A 57 13.63 -7.14 -23.63
N GLU A 58 14.53 -7.22 -24.61
CA GLU A 58 15.89 -7.80 -24.45
C GLU A 58 16.74 -7.11 -23.38
N ARG A 59 16.48 -5.83 -23.08
CA ARG A 59 17.24 -5.05 -22.08
C ARG A 59 16.76 -5.24 -20.65
N PHE A 60 15.62 -5.91 -20.44
CA PHE A 60 15.00 -6.07 -19.14
C PHE A 60 15.03 -7.53 -18.67
N PRO A 61 15.10 -7.78 -17.35
CA PRO A 61 14.94 -9.10 -16.78
C PRO A 61 13.56 -9.71 -17.09
N ASP A 62 13.49 -11.04 -17.14
CA ASP A 62 12.26 -11.78 -17.49
C ASP A 62 11.05 -11.46 -16.61
N TYR A 63 11.26 -11.09 -15.34
CA TYR A 63 10.17 -10.74 -14.41
C TYR A 63 9.55 -9.37 -14.67
N MET A 64 10.23 -8.48 -15.42
CA MET A 64 9.69 -7.16 -15.80
C MET A 64 8.94 -7.21 -17.14
N ARG A 65 9.24 -8.20 -17.98
CA ARG A 65 8.67 -8.31 -19.33
C ARG A 65 7.18 -8.62 -19.26
N PRO A 66 6.33 -7.96 -20.05
CA PRO A 66 4.91 -8.30 -20.11
C PRO A 66 4.75 -9.71 -20.71
N LYS A 67 3.95 -10.54 -20.05
CA LYS A 67 3.58 -11.89 -20.50
C LYS A 67 2.08 -11.88 -20.81
N PHE A 68 1.74 -11.97 -22.09
CA PHE A 68 0.35 -12.00 -22.55
C PHE A 68 -0.19 -13.41 -22.76
N GLU A 69 0.68 -14.41 -22.63
CA GLU A 69 0.33 -15.83 -22.71
C GLU A 69 -0.09 -16.36 -21.34
N GLY A 70 -1.02 -17.31 -21.32
CA GLY A 70 -1.52 -17.95 -20.10
C GLY A 70 -3.03 -17.79 -19.91
N PHE A 71 -3.55 -18.46 -18.88
CA PHE A 71 -4.95 -18.32 -18.50
C PHE A 71 -5.16 -17.06 -17.67
N TRP A 72 -6.23 -16.34 -17.97
CA TRP A 72 -6.66 -15.23 -17.15
C TRP A 72 -7.24 -15.74 -15.84
N GLU A 73 -6.68 -15.30 -14.71
CA GLU A 73 -7.20 -15.62 -13.40
C GLU A 73 -8.04 -14.44 -12.88
N TRP A 74 -9.25 -14.72 -12.39
CA TRP A 74 -10.18 -13.67 -11.97
C TRP A 74 -9.59 -12.79 -10.84
N TRP A 75 -8.70 -13.33 -10.01
CA TRP A 75 -8.09 -12.59 -8.90
C TRP A 75 -7.05 -11.56 -9.35
N PHE A 76 -6.64 -11.54 -10.62
CA PHE A 76 -5.72 -10.51 -11.15
C PHE A 76 -6.29 -9.08 -11.02
N VAL A 77 -7.62 -8.92 -10.89
CA VAL A 77 -8.24 -7.62 -10.68
C VAL A 77 -8.21 -7.15 -9.22
N LEU A 78 -8.02 -8.06 -8.25
CA LEU A 78 -8.08 -7.74 -6.82
C LEU A 78 -7.05 -6.69 -6.38
N PRO A 79 -5.77 -6.76 -6.80
CA PRO A 79 -4.79 -5.72 -6.45
C PRO A 79 -5.21 -4.32 -6.91
N GLY A 80 -5.83 -4.21 -8.09
CA GLY A 80 -6.38 -2.94 -8.60
C GLY A 80 -7.51 -2.42 -7.73
N ILE A 81 -8.42 -3.30 -7.31
CA ILE A 81 -9.51 -2.96 -6.38
C ILE A 81 -8.95 -2.50 -5.02
N PHE A 82 -7.97 -3.21 -4.48
CA PHE A 82 -7.35 -2.82 -3.19
C PHE A 82 -6.62 -1.47 -3.28
N GLY A 83 -5.89 -1.22 -4.37
CA GLY A 83 -5.29 0.09 -4.64
C GLY A 83 -6.34 1.20 -4.68
N PHE A 84 -7.45 0.97 -5.38
CA PHE A 84 -8.58 1.92 -5.42
C PHE A 84 -9.17 2.16 -4.02
N LEU A 85 -9.40 1.12 -3.22
CA LEU A 85 -9.91 1.26 -1.85
C LEU A 85 -8.98 2.10 -0.97
N LEU A 86 -7.66 1.97 -1.12
CA LEU A 86 -6.71 2.81 -0.39
C LEU A 86 -6.81 4.28 -0.82
N VAL A 87 -6.87 4.56 -2.12
CA VAL A 87 -7.03 5.92 -2.66
C VAL A 87 -8.36 6.54 -2.22
N PHE A 88 -9.43 5.74 -2.15
CA PHE A 88 -10.78 6.23 -1.90
C PHE A 88 -11.08 6.36 -0.39
N LEU A 89 -10.77 5.33 0.40
CA LEU A 89 -11.18 5.25 1.81
C LEU A 89 -10.16 5.85 2.77
N LEU A 90 -8.86 5.79 2.47
CA LEU A 90 -7.85 6.29 3.40
C LEU A 90 -7.91 7.81 3.59
N PRO A 91 -8.11 8.65 2.55
CA PRO A 91 -8.32 10.08 2.73
C PRO A 91 -9.59 10.40 3.53
N LEU A 92 -10.65 9.60 3.37
CA LEU A 92 -11.87 9.73 4.15
C LEU A 92 -11.63 9.41 5.63
N SER A 93 -10.87 8.35 5.91
CA SER A 93 -10.41 8.04 7.27
C SER A 93 -9.62 9.22 7.85
N MET A 94 -8.67 9.78 7.09
CA MET A 94 -7.84 10.90 7.55
C MET A 94 -8.65 12.17 7.79
N ARG A 95 -9.70 12.42 7.00
CA ARG A 95 -10.61 13.54 7.21
C ARG A 95 -11.35 13.41 8.54
N SER A 96 -11.73 12.20 8.93
CA SER A 96 -12.51 11.94 10.16
C SER A 96 -11.66 11.76 11.42
N LEU A 97 -10.53 11.04 11.32
CA LEU A 97 -9.71 10.63 12.48
C LEU A 97 -8.40 11.42 12.60
N GLY A 98 -8.04 12.21 11.59
CA GLY A 98 -6.71 12.81 11.47
C GLY A 98 -5.70 11.85 10.84
N ALA A 99 -4.62 12.41 10.29
CA ALA A 99 -3.63 11.64 9.52
C ALA A 99 -2.93 10.57 10.37
N PHE A 100 -2.52 10.93 11.59
CA PHE A 100 -1.75 10.06 12.47
C PHE A 100 -2.53 8.79 12.85
N VAL A 101 -3.75 8.95 13.37
CA VAL A 101 -4.61 7.83 13.80
C VAL A 101 -4.94 6.90 12.62
N SER A 102 -5.27 7.47 11.46
CA SER A 102 -5.56 6.68 10.25
C SER A 102 -4.35 5.85 9.79
N ILE A 103 -3.14 6.42 9.81
CA ILE A 103 -1.92 5.69 9.44
C ILE A 103 -1.59 4.60 10.46
N VAL A 104 -1.74 4.87 11.76
CA VAL A 104 -1.51 3.86 12.80
C VAL A 104 -2.46 2.67 12.62
N LEU A 105 -3.75 2.91 12.38
CA LEU A 105 -4.72 1.85 12.08
C LEU A 105 -4.36 1.07 10.81
N LEU A 106 -3.94 1.76 9.75
CA LEU A 106 -3.49 1.13 8.51
C LEU A 106 -2.28 0.23 8.76
N LEU A 107 -1.29 0.70 9.52
CA LEU A 107 -0.09 -0.07 9.86
C LEU A 107 -0.44 -1.32 10.69
N VAL A 108 -1.35 -1.19 11.67
CA VAL A 108 -1.84 -2.34 12.45
C VAL A 108 -2.47 -3.40 11.53
N GLY A 109 -3.33 -2.98 10.60
CA GLY A 109 -3.93 -3.86 9.60
C GLY A 109 -2.87 -4.54 8.72
N GLN A 110 -1.92 -3.77 8.18
CA GLN A 110 -0.83 -4.30 7.35
C GLN A 110 0.05 -5.31 8.09
N LEU A 111 0.39 -5.04 9.35
CA LEU A 111 1.21 -5.94 10.18
C LEU A 111 0.46 -7.24 10.49
N PHE A 112 -0.81 -7.14 10.87
CA PHE A 112 -1.63 -8.31 11.16
C PHE A 112 -1.83 -9.18 9.91
N THR A 113 -2.20 -8.58 8.78
CA THR A 113 -2.39 -9.29 7.51
C THR A 113 -1.09 -9.90 7.00
N SER A 114 0.04 -9.17 7.06
CA SER A 114 1.34 -9.70 6.62
C SER A 114 1.83 -10.86 7.50
N PHE A 115 1.56 -10.81 8.81
CA PHE A 115 1.86 -11.92 9.72
C PHE A 115 1.08 -13.18 9.36
N ILE A 116 -0.24 -13.05 9.11
CA ILE A 116 -1.08 -14.18 8.67
C ILE A 116 -0.61 -14.70 7.31
N TYR A 117 -0.35 -13.81 6.35
CA TYR A 117 0.11 -14.18 5.03
C TYR A 117 1.42 -14.98 5.10
N ASP A 118 2.40 -14.51 5.88
CA ASP A 118 3.66 -15.20 6.03
C ASP A 118 3.50 -16.59 6.67
N ALA A 119 2.61 -16.74 7.64
CA ALA A 119 2.38 -18.01 8.33
C ALA A 119 1.59 -19.03 7.50
N VAL A 120 0.52 -18.58 6.83
CA VAL A 120 -0.46 -19.46 6.18
C VAL A 120 -0.16 -19.65 4.69
N VAL A 121 0.26 -18.58 4.00
CA VAL A 121 0.43 -18.58 2.53
C VAL A 121 1.89 -18.78 2.15
N ALA A 122 2.81 -18.04 2.77
CA ALA A 122 4.24 -18.14 2.46
C ALA A 122 4.97 -19.26 3.23
N GLY A 123 4.30 -19.92 4.19
CA GLY A 123 4.86 -21.03 4.97
C GLY A 123 6.09 -20.66 5.81
N LYS A 124 6.29 -19.38 6.14
CA LYS A 124 7.42 -18.93 6.96
C LYS A 124 7.19 -19.28 8.44
N PRO A 125 8.23 -19.73 9.16
CA PRO A 125 8.08 -20.10 10.57
C PRO A 125 7.65 -18.91 11.43
N ILE A 126 6.67 -19.16 12.31
CA ILE A 126 6.29 -18.22 13.36
C ILE A 126 7.25 -18.42 14.53
N THR A 127 8.15 -17.47 14.73
CA THR A 127 9.06 -17.47 15.88
C THR A 127 8.48 -16.64 17.03
N THR A 128 8.84 -16.98 18.26
CA THR A 128 8.51 -16.19 19.46
C THR A 128 8.96 -14.73 19.32
N ALA A 129 10.11 -14.48 18.71
CA ALA A 129 10.59 -13.13 18.44
C ALA A 129 9.65 -12.33 17.50
N ARG A 130 9.11 -12.96 16.44
CA ARG A 130 8.15 -12.30 15.53
C ARG A 130 6.84 -11.98 16.23
N VAL A 131 6.34 -12.91 17.05
CA VAL A 131 5.11 -12.69 17.85
C VAL A 131 5.33 -11.56 18.85
N ALA A 132 6.46 -11.56 19.58
CA ALA A 132 6.79 -10.49 20.51
C ALA A 132 6.92 -9.13 19.81
N GLY A 133 7.57 -9.06 18.65
CA GLY A 133 7.68 -7.84 17.85
C GLY A 133 6.31 -7.32 17.39
N LEU A 134 5.41 -8.21 16.95
CA LEU A 134 4.04 -7.85 16.59
C LEU A 134 3.30 -7.27 17.81
N VAL A 135 3.34 -7.98 18.96
CA VAL A 135 2.68 -7.53 20.20
C VAL A 135 3.20 -6.17 20.64
N LEU A 136 4.52 -5.95 20.65
CA LEU A 136 5.12 -4.66 21.00
C LEU A 136 4.66 -3.54 20.05
N THR A 137 4.57 -3.83 18.75
CA THR A 137 4.12 -2.85 17.76
C THR A 137 2.63 -2.51 17.95
N LEU A 138 1.80 -3.51 18.27
CA LEU A 138 0.38 -3.29 18.59
C LEU A 138 0.19 -2.48 19.89
N ILE A 139 1.01 -2.73 20.92
CA ILE A 139 1.01 -1.93 22.15
C ILE A 139 1.43 -0.48 21.84
N GLY A 140 2.49 -0.27 21.06
CA GLY A 140 2.93 1.06 20.65
C GLY A 140 1.86 1.80 19.85
N ALA A 141 1.20 1.10 18.92
CA ALA A 141 0.04 1.63 18.20
C ALA A 141 -1.09 2.01 19.16
N TYR A 142 -1.47 1.12 20.09
CA TYR A 142 -2.51 1.37 21.10
C TYR A 142 -2.22 2.61 21.95
N LEU A 143 -0.99 2.75 22.45
CA LEU A 143 -0.56 3.91 23.24
C LEU A 143 -0.62 5.21 22.44
N SER A 144 -0.37 5.13 21.13
CA SER A 144 -0.45 6.27 20.21
C SER A 144 -1.89 6.74 19.96
N PHE A 145 -2.92 5.92 20.24
CA PHE A 145 -4.32 6.35 20.14
C PHE A 145 -4.77 7.26 21.28
N ARG A 146 -4.00 7.36 22.38
CA ARG A 146 -4.38 8.30 23.45
C ARG A 146 -4.44 9.69 22.82
N PRO A 147 -5.61 10.34 22.79
CA PRO A 147 -5.69 11.71 22.33
C PRO A 147 -4.65 12.49 23.13
N ALA A 148 -3.86 13.35 22.47
CA ALA A 148 -3.21 14.42 23.21
C ALA A 148 -4.33 15.12 23.97
N GLU A 149 -4.25 15.10 25.30
CA GLU A 149 -5.20 15.82 26.15
C GLU A 149 -5.20 17.27 25.64
N ASN A 150 -6.37 17.75 25.21
CA ASN A 150 -6.58 19.16 24.92
C ASN A 150 -6.54 19.95 26.23
#